data_AF-A0AAD7F2V1-F1
#
_entry.id   AF-A0AAD7F2V1-F1
#
_cell.length_a   1.000
_cell.length_b   1.000
_cell.length_c   1.000
_cell.angle_alpha   90.00
_cell.angle_beta   90.00
_cell.angle_gamma   90.00
#
_symmetry.space_group_name_H-M   'P 1'
#
loop_
_entity.id
_entity.type
_entity.pdbx_description
1 polymer ?
#
loop_
_entity_poly.entity_id
_entity_poly.type
_entity_poly.pdbx_seq_one_letter_code
_entity_poly.pdbx_strand_id
1 'polypeptide(L)'
;MLPEKISYPGLLFPKAGTFASEVVAAIAAVELPVNHRGDLIEMLLGFVNTQTNVNLRIATLQTIGFICKSMKPEILTLRANEILTVVQLSVINALFNSLEFVRHNFEREGECNYIIQVFCEATQNSSVAVQVGAFECLCESWLTVVGMKHPDERVALQVVEFWSTVCEEEVHLAIEAQEAQEYGELPETESKHFAKIALPKIVPMLLLLLMKQEELADEWNISMAAGTCLSLLAGAVEDAIVQL
;
A
#
# COMPACT_ATOMS: atom_id res chain seq x y z
N MET A 1 6.25 -38.85 0.76
CA MET A 1 6.67 -37.96 -0.35
C MET A 1 5.89 -36.67 -0.19
N LEU A 2 6.52 -35.63 0.33
CA LEU A 2 5.97 -34.29 0.45
C LEU A 2 6.50 -33.46 -0.73
N PRO A 3 5.68 -32.62 -1.37
CA PRO A 3 6.07 -31.90 -2.57
C PRO A 3 7.10 -30.80 -2.25
N GLU A 4 8.04 -30.64 -3.17
CA GLU A 4 9.13 -29.67 -3.14
C GLU A 4 8.59 -28.23 -3.08
N LYS A 5 9.17 -27.44 -2.17
CA LYS A 5 8.93 -26.00 -2.09
C LYS A 5 9.37 -25.34 -3.40
N ILE A 6 8.41 -24.79 -4.13
CA ILE A 6 8.62 -23.88 -5.24
C ILE A 6 9.42 -22.68 -4.70
N SER A 7 10.69 -22.60 -5.10
CA SER A 7 11.58 -21.52 -4.76
C SER A 7 11.37 -20.42 -5.80
N TYR A 8 10.68 -19.35 -5.41
CA TYR A 8 10.66 -18.11 -6.19
C TYR A 8 12.11 -17.62 -6.36
N PRO A 9 12.53 -17.17 -7.55
CA PRO A 9 13.82 -16.53 -7.74
C PRO A 9 13.76 -15.15 -7.06
N GLY A 10 13.90 -15.16 -5.73
CA GLY A 10 14.03 -13.95 -4.95
C GLY A 10 15.24 -13.18 -5.46
N LEU A 11 15.07 -11.85 -5.56
CA LEU A 11 16.18 -10.91 -5.49
C LEU A 11 17.21 -11.48 -4.50
N LEU A 12 18.42 -11.77 -4.97
CA LEU A 12 19.55 -12.10 -4.11
C LEU A 12 19.89 -10.85 -3.28
N PHE A 13 19.08 -10.56 -2.27
CA PHE A 13 19.47 -9.68 -1.19
C PHE A 13 20.70 -10.34 -0.55
N PRO A 14 21.82 -9.63 -0.40
CA PRO A 14 22.99 -10.18 0.28
C PRO A 14 22.56 -10.57 1.69
N LYS A 15 22.45 -11.88 1.96
CA LYS A 15 21.94 -12.46 3.21
C LYS A 15 22.54 -11.79 4.46
N ALA A 16 23.81 -11.40 4.38
CA ALA A 16 24.52 -10.70 5.44
C ALA A 16 23.88 -9.36 5.84
N GLY A 17 23.35 -8.58 4.89
CA GLY A 17 22.71 -7.28 5.14
C GLY A 17 21.45 -7.44 5.97
N THR A 18 20.59 -8.41 5.62
CA THR A 18 19.37 -8.71 6.37
C THR A 18 19.66 -9.16 7.80
N PHE A 19 20.61 -10.07 8.01
CA PHE A 19 20.98 -10.49 9.37
C PHE A 19 21.57 -9.33 10.19
N ALA A 20 22.37 -8.46 9.56
CA ALA A 20 22.87 -7.26 10.23
C ALA A 20 21.73 -6.32 10.63
N SER A 21 20.74 -6.12 9.76
CA SER A 21 19.55 -5.31 10.05
C SER A 21 18.73 -5.86 11.21
N GLU A 22 18.52 -7.18 11.29
CA GLU A 22 17.81 -7.82 12.39
C GLU A 22 18.54 -7.67 13.73
N VAL A 23 19.86 -7.82 13.72
CA VAL A 23 20.69 -7.62 14.92
C VAL A 23 20.62 -6.18 15.39
N VAL A 24 20.75 -5.21 14.48
CA VAL A 24 20.64 -3.79 14.82
C VAL A 24 19.25 -3.47 15.38
N ALA A 25 18.19 -4.03 14.80
CA ALA A 25 16.83 -3.86 15.31
C ALA A 25 16.62 -4.47 16.71
N ALA A 26 17.15 -5.67 16.95
CA ALA A 26 17.09 -6.30 18.27
C ALA A 26 17.82 -5.47 19.34
N ILE A 27 18.97 -4.87 19.00
CA ILE A 27 19.68 -3.97 19.90
C ILE A 27 18.87 -2.67 20.12
N ALA A 28 18.33 -2.09 19.06
CA ALA A 28 17.50 -0.88 19.13
C ALA A 28 16.26 -1.05 20.01
N ALA A 29 15.62 -2.23 19.96
CA ALA A 29 14.47 -2.57 20.80
C ALA A 29 14.79 -2.56 22.30
N VAL A 30 16.06 -2.72 22.68
CA VAL A 30 16.53 -2.66 24.08
C VAL A 30 17.03 -1.26 24.42
N GLU A 31 17.77 -0.61 23.52
CA GLU A 31 18.50 0.64 23.80
C GLU A 31 17.67 1.92 23.64
N LEU A 32 16.73 1.95 22.69
CA LEU A 32 15.88 3.12 22.44
C LEU A 32 14.86 3.41 23.56
N PRO A 33 14.19 2.41 24.18
CA PRO A 33 13.28 2.66 25.32
C PRO A 33 13.93 3.34 26.52
N VAL A 34 15.23 3.14 26.72
CA VAL A 34 16.01 3.71 27.83
C VAL A 34 16.87 4.91 27.39
N ASN A 35 16.70 5.40 26.15
CA ASN A 35 17.41 6.52 25.56
C ASN A 35 18.96 6.40 25.60
N HIS A 36 19.51 5.18 25.59
CA HIS A 36 20.97 4.99 25.57
C HIS A 36 21.59 5.23 24.20
N ARG A 37 20.80 5.09 23.11
CA ARG A 37 21.23 5.35 21.73
C ARG A 37 20.22 6.18 20.95
N GLY A 38 19.84 7.34 21.51
CA GLY A 38 18.81 8.23 20.93
C GLY A 38 19.15 8.82 19.55
N ASP A 39 20.42 8.77 19.15
CA ASP A 39 20.95 9.20 17.85
C ASP A 39 20.89 8.13 16.76
N LEU A 40 20.52 6.88 17.11
CA LEU A 40 20.46 5.76 16.16
C LEU A 40 19.59 6.07 14.95
N ILE A 41 18.40 6.61 15.21
CA ILE A 41 17.44 6.94 14.15
C ILE A 41 18.03 8.04 13.28
N GLU A 42 18.51 9.15 13.85
CA GLU A 42 19.16 10.24 13.09
C GLU A 42 20.34 9.73 12.23
N MET A 43 21.14 8.80 12.76
CA MET A 43 22.25 8.20 12.03
C MET A 43 21.78 7.33 10.86
N LEU A 44 20.78 6.48 11.06
CA LEU A 44 20.20 5.66 10.00
C LEU A 44 19.56 6.54 8.91
N LEU A 45 18.85 7.60 9.29
CA LEU A 45 18.26 8.55 8.34
C LEU A 45 19.34 9.31 7.57
N GLY A 46 20.43 9.71 8.25
CA GLY A 46 21.62 10.28 7.61
C GLY A 46 22.19 9.34 6.55
N PHE A 47 22.37 8.06 6.88
CA PHE A 47 22.85 7.06 5.93
C PHE A 47 21.94 6.88 4.72
N VAL A 48 20.62 6.97 4.89
CA VAL A 48 19.72 6.87 3.72
C VAL A 48 19.91 8.05 2.76
N ASN A 49 20.09 9.25 3.30
CA ASN A 49 20.15 10.48 2.51
C ASN A 49 21.53 10.73 1.88
N THR A 50 22.62 10.33 2.54
CA THR A 50 23.98 10.66 2.08
C THR A 50 24.71 9.51 1.39
N GLN A 51 24.23 8.27 1.50
CA GLN A 51 24.98 7.12 1.00
C GLN A 51 24.77 6.88 -0.51
N THR A 52 25.88 6.84 -1.24
CA THR A 52 25.89 6.53 -2.69
C THR A 52 25.80 5.04 -2.96
N ASN A 53 26.19 4.20 -1.98
CA ASN A 53 26.05 2.76 -2.07
C ASN A 53 24.59 2.31 -1.90
N VAL A 54 23.99 1.89 -3.01
CA VAL A 54 22.60 1.41 -3.08
C VAL A 54 22.33 0.25 -2.11
N ASN A 55 23.25 -0.71 -1.98
CA ASN A 55 23.07 -1.86 -1.10
C ASN A 55 23.09 -1.46 0.38
N LEU A 56 23.94 -0.51 0.75
CA LEU A 56 23.96 0.01 2.12
C LEU A 56 22.71 0.83 2.41
N ARG A 57 22.22 1.61 1.44
CA ARG A 57 20.96 2.34 1.56
C ARG A 57 19.77 1.40 1.78
N ILE A 58 19.70 0.32 1.00
CA ILE A 58 18.66 -0.72 1.15
C ILE A 58 18.77 -1.41 2.51
N ALA A 59 19.96 -1.82 2.95
CA ALA A 59 20.16 -2.45 4.25
C ALA A 59 19.81 -1.50 5.42
N THR A 60 20.11 -0.21 5.27
CA THR A 60 19.75 0.82 6.26
C THR A 60 18.24 0.98 6.37
N LEU A 61 17.54 1.03 5.23
CA LEU A 61 16.07 1.09 5.18
C LEU A 61 15.41 -0.16 5.74
N GLN A 62 15.97 -1.34 5.43
CA GLN A 62 15.53 -2.60 6.01
C GLN A 62 15.70 -2.61 7.54
N THR A 63 16.79 -2.05 8.04
CA THR A 63 17.05 -1.90 9.48
C THR A 63 15.99 -1.00 10.13
N ILE A 64 15.66 0.14 9.53
CA ILE A 64 14.59 1.03 10.00
C ILE A 64 13.25 0.27 10.04
N GLY A 65 12.93 -0.51 9.00
CA GLY A 65 11.72 -1.32 8.96
C GLY A 65 11.64 -2.36 10.09
N PHE A 66 12.75 -3.06 10.39
CA PHE A 66 12.77 -4.01 11.51
C PHE A 66 12.67 -3.33 12.88
N ILE A 67 13.27 -2.15 13.06
CA ILE A 67 13.12 -1.35 14.28
C ILE A 67 11.64 -0.97 14.47
N CYS A 68 10.98 -0.51 13.40
CA CYS A 68 9.56 -0.16 13.46
C CYS A 68 8.70 -1.38 13.82
N LYS A 69 8.99 -2.56 13.27
CA LYS A 69 8.27 -3.79 13.58
C LYS A 69 8.42 -4.26 15.03
N SER A 70 9.56 -4.02 15.65
CA SER A 70 9.93 -4.63 16.93
C SER A 70 9.68 -3.73 18.14
N MET A 71 9.19 -2.50 17.93
CA MET A 71 9.05 -1.49 18.97
C MET A 71 7.61 -1.02 19.19
N LYS A 72 7.30 -0.59 20.43
CA LYS A 72 6.01 0.00 20.77
C LYS A 72 5.87 1.42 20.20
N PRO A 73 4.68 1.82 19.70
CA PRO A 73 4.43 3.13 19.09
C PRO A 73 4.80 4.33 19.97
N GLU A 74 4.64 4.19 21.28
CA GLU A 74 4.89 5.23 22.29
C GLU A 74 6.36 5.68 22.35
N ILE A 75 7.28 4.83 21.88
CA ILE A 75 8.73 5.08 21.96
C ILE A 75 9.22 5.79 20.69
N LEU A 76 8.55 5.55 19.56
CA LEU A 76 8.93 6.10 18.24
C LEU A 76 8.17 7.38 17.87
N THR A 77 7.14 7.76 18.64
CA THR A 77 6.26 8.89 18.33
C THR A 77 7.01 10.22 18.23
N LEU A 78 8.08 10.38 19.02
CA LEU A 78 8.92 11.59 19.01
C LEU A 78 9.72 11.77 17.71
N ARG A 79 9.90 10.72 16.91
CA ARG A 79 10.70 10.72 15.66
C ARG A 79 9.93 10.22 14.44
N ALA A 80 8.61 10.07 14.57
CA ALA A 80 7.75 9.50 13.54
C ALA A 80 7.87 10.24 12.19
N ASN A 81 7.93 11.57 12.21
CA ASN A 81 8.02 12.39 10.99
C ASN A 81 9.31 12.17 10.20
N GLU A 82 10.43 12.01 10.90
CA GLU A 82 11.73 11.80 10.29
C GLU A 82 11.83 10.39 9.69
N ILE A 83 11.30 9.38 10.40
CA ILE A 83 11.19 8.00 9.93
C ILE A 83 10.29 7.93 8.68
N LEU A 84 9.15 8.61 8.72
CA LEU A 84 8.20 8.70 7.60
C LEU A 84 8.84 9.26 6.34
N THR A 85 9.63 10.32 6.46
CA THR A 85 10.29 10.98 5.33
C THR A 85 11.30 10.07 4.63
N VAL A 86 11.92 9.13 5.35
CA VAL A 86 12.97 8.28 4.79
C VAL A 86 12.45 6.94 4.30
N VAL A 87 11.37 6.43 4.89
CA VAL A 87 10.63 5.26 4.39
C VAL A 87 10.02 5.53 3.01
N GLN A 88 9.86 6.80 2.60
CA GLN A 88 9.49 7.22 1.24
C GLN A 88 10.42 6.69 0.13
N LEU A 89 11.68 6.38 0.44
CA LEU A 89 12.69 6.10 -0.58
C LEU A 89 13.01 4.62 -0.81
N SER A 90 12.66 3.67 0.06
CA SER A 90 12.77 2.26 -0.30
C SER A 90 11.83 1.32 0.44
N VAL A 91 11.27 0.44 -0.38
CA VAL A 91 10.56 -0.80 -0.06
C VAL A 91 9.27 -0.56 0.68
N ILE A 92 8.18 -0.77 -0.03
CA ILE A 92 6.82 -0.74 0.49
C ILE A 92 6.63 -1.66 1.70
N ASN A 93 7.45 -2.67 1.93
CA ASN A 93 7.45 -3.42 3.19
C ASN A 93 7.80 -2.57 4.44
N ALA A 94 8.66 -1.57 4.34
CA ALA A 94 8.94 -0.67 5.46
C ALA A 94 7.79 0.33 5.67
N LEU A 95 7.14 0.77 4.59
CA LEU A 95 5.93 1.59 4.63
C LEU A 95 4.75 0.80 5.22
N PHE A 96 4.55 -0.45 4.78
CA PHE A 96 3.56 -1.39 5.28
C PHE A 96 3.71 -1.64 6.78
N ASN A 97 4.94 -1.88 7.26
CA ASN A 97 5.22 -2.03 8.69
C ASN A 97 5.12 -0.71 9.46
N SER A 98 5.17 0.45 8.80
CA SER A 98 4.94 1.74 9.46
C SER A 98 3.46 2.17 9.46
N LEU A 99 2.59 1.60 8.61
CA LEU A 99 1.16 1.95 8.49
C LEU A 99 0.38 1.90 9.81
N GLU A 100 0.73 1.00 10.73
CA GLU A 100 0.10 0.92 12.06
C GLU A 100 0.39 2.16 12.93
N PHE A 101 1.55 2.79 12.72
CA PHE A 101 2.00 4.01 13.40
C PHE A 101 1.53 5.29 12.70
N VAL A 102 1.37 5.25 11.37
CA VAL A 102 0.96 6.41 10.57
C VAL A 102 -0.53 6.72 10.73
N ARG A 103 -1.33 5.81 11.29
CA ARG A 103 -2.76 6.01 11.55
C ARG A 103 -3.08 7.31 12.31
N HIS A 104 -2.23 7.76 13.23
CA HIS A 104 -2.39 9.04 13.93
C HIS A 104 -1.95 10.27 13.10
N ASN A 105 -1.05 10.10 12.13
CA ASN A 105 -0.65 11.16 11.20
C ASN A 105 -1.72 11.43 10.13
N PHE A 106 -2.58 10.45 9.83
CA PHE A 106 -3.75 10.64 8.98
C PHE A 106 -4.83 11.55 9.56
N GLU A 107 -4.75 11.91 10.85
CA GLU A 107 -5.60 12.95 11.44
C GLU A 107 -5.18 14.36 10.99
N ARG A 108 -4.02 14.50 10.33
CA ARG A 108 -3.53 15.76 9.74
C ARG A 108 -3.74 15.75 8.23
N GLU A 109 -4.65 16.60 7.78
CA GLU A 109 -5.09 16.72 6.38
C GLU A 109 -3.93 16.88 5.38
N GLY A 110 -2.89 17.65 5.72
CA GLY A 110 -1.72 17.83 4.85
C GLY A 110 -0.83 16.60 4.70
N GLU A 111 -0.73 15.77 5.74
CA GLU A 111 0.09 14.54 5.73
C GLU A 111 -0.68 13.40 5.04
N CYS A 112 -2.01 13.34 5.24
CA CYS A 112 -2.92 12.41 4.56
C CYS A 112 -2.87 12.54 3.03
N ASN A 113 -2.96 13.78 2.50
CA ASN A 113 -2.91 14.04 1.06
C ASN A 113 -1.60 13.56 0.43
N TYR A 114 -0.49 13.84 1.10
CA TYR A 114 0.83 13.45 0.64
C TYR A 114 1.00 11.92 0.63
N ILE A 115 0.51 11.22 1.65
CA ILE A 115 0.64 9.77 1.73
C ILE A 115 -0.23 9.08 0.66
N ILE A 116 -1.46 9.55 0.42
CA ILE A 116 -2.32 9.02 -0.66
C ILE A 116 -1.65 9.22 -2.03
N GLN A 117 -1.09 10.41 -2.28
CA GLN A 117 -0.36 10.68 -3.53
C GLN A 117 0.82 9.71 -3.71
N VAL A 118 1.64 9.50 -2.68
CA VAL A 118 2.78 8.58 -2.74
C VAL A 118 2.35 7.13 -3.00
N PHE A 119 1.21 6.70 -2.43
CA PHE A 119 0.66 5.37 -2.72
C PHE A 119 0.20 5.25 -4.18
N CYS A 120 -0.52 6.25 -4.70
CA CYS A 120 -0.92 6.27 -6.10
C CYS A 120 0.29 6.27 -7.04
N GLU A 121 1.34 7.05 -6.76
CA GLU A 121 2.59 7.04 -7.52
C GLU A 121 3.30 5.68 -7.46
N ALA A 122 3.27 5.00 -6.30
CA ALA A 122 3.86 3.68 -6.13
C ALA A 122 3.12 2.58 -6.91
N THR A 123 1.80 2.71 -7.10
CA THR A 123 1.01 1.78 -7.94
C THR A 123 1.35 1.89 -9.43
N GLN A 124 1.94 3.00 -9.85
CA GLN A 124 2.39 3.24 -11.23
C GLN A 124 3.91 3.05 -11.41
N ASN A 125 4.60 2.52 -10.40
CA ASN A 125 6.06 2.35 -10.44
C ASN A 125 6.48 1.30 -11.50
N SER A 126 7.64 1.46 -12.13
CA SER A 126 8.13 0.48 -13.13
C SER A 126 8.49 -0.89 -12.55
N SER A 127 8.61 -1.01 -11.23
CA SER A 127 8.87 -2.28 -10.54
C SER A 127 7.57 -2.96 -10.13
N VAL A 128 7.28 -4.14 -10.70
CA VAL A 128 6.11 -4.97 -10.35
C VAL A 128 6.07 -5.30 -8.85
N ALA A 129 7.22 -5.53 -8.20
CA ALA A 129 7.27 -5.79 -6.77
C ALA A 129 6.86 -4.55 -5.93
N VAL A 130 7.10 -3.35 -6.45
CA VAL A 130 6.67 -2.10 -5.82
C VAL A 130 5.18 -1.90 -6.06
N GLN A 131 4.70 -2.12 -7.29
CA GLN A 131 3.26 -2.08 -7.57
C GLN A 131 2.49 -3.02 -6.64
N VAL A 132 2.87 -4.30 -6.56
CA VAL A 132 2.21 -5.32 -5.73
C VAL A 132 2.14 -4.90 -4.27
N GLY A 133 3.26 -4.45 -3.68
CA GLY A 133 3.24 -3.98 -2.29
C GLY A 133 2.32 -2.76 -2.08
N ALA A 134 2.25 -1.85 -3.06
CA ALA A 134 1.42 -0.65 -2.97
C ALA A 134 -0.06 -1.00 -3.07
N PHE A 135 -0.41 -1.91 -3.97
CA PHE A 135 -1.75 -2.50 -4.10
C PHE A 135 -2.14 -3.25 -2.82
N GLU A 136 -1.27 -4.09 -2.27
CA GLU A 136 -1.50 -4.81 -1.01
C GLU A 136 -1.75 -3.84 0.17
N CYS A 137 -0.97 -2.75 0.26
CA CYS A 137 -1.20 -1.69 1.25
C CYS A 137 -2.57 -1.00 1.07
N LEU A 138 -3.00 -0.76 -0.16
CA LEU A 138 -4.28 -0.12 -0.47
C LEU A 138 -5.49 -1.04 -0.21
N CYS A 139 -5.34 -2.34 -0.49
CA CYS A 139 -6.37 -3.37 -0.34
C CYS A 139 -6.59 -3.77 1.13
N GLU A 140 -5.53 -3.94 1.91
CA GLU A 140 -5.66 -4.35 3.31
C GLU A 140 -6.13 -3.20 4.22
N SER A 141 -5.82 -1.95 3.88
CA SER A 141 -5.88 -0.88 4.86
C SER A 141 -7.21 -0.12 4.94
N TRP A 142 -7.33 0.58 6.06
CA TRP A 142 -8.27 1.66 6.34
C TRP A 142 -8.11 2.86 5.37
N LEU A 143 -7.09 2.88 4.48
CA LEU A 143 -6.82 3.96 3.51
C LEU A 143 -7.92 4.07 2.47
N THR A 144 -8.49 2.96 1.98
CA THR A 144 -9.61 3.02 1.04
C THR A 144 -10.79 3.76 1.66
N VAL A 145 -11.08 3.47 2.94
CA VAL A 145 -12.16 4.13 3.67
C VAL A 145 -11.82 5.58 3.99
N VAL A 146 -10.60 5.88 4.43
CA VAL A 146 -10.19 7.27 4.76
C VAL A 146 -10.06 8.14 3.52
N GLY A 147 -9.48 7.61 2.45
CA GLY A 147 -9.35 8.29 1.17
C GLY A 147 -10.70 8.64 0.56
N MET A 148 -11.65 7.70 0.51
CA MET A 148 -13.01 7.99 0.02
C MET A 148 -13.81 8.92 0.94
N LYS A 149 -13.44 9.04 2.23
CA LYS A 149 -14.05 10.00 3.19
C LYS A 149 -13.33 11.34 3.26
N HIS A 150 -12.29 11.55 2.44
CA HIS A 150 -11.47 12.73 2.53
C HIS A 150 -12.29 14.02 2.29
N PRO A 151 -12.10 15.10 3.07
CA PRO A 151 -12.82 16.36 2.90
C PRO A 151 -12.52 17.04 1.54
N ASP A 152 -11.29 16.90 1.04
CA ASP A 152 -10.95 17.30 -0.34
C ASP A 152 -11.46 16.24 -1.33
N GLU A 153 -12.48 16.59 -2.11
CA GLU A 153 -13.12 15.67 -3.06
C GLU A 153 -12.20 15.23 -4.19
N ARG A 154 -11.14 16.00 -4.51
CA ARG A 154 -10.15 15.60 -5.53
C ARG A 154 -9.37 14.36 -5.08
N VAL A 155 -9.11 14.27 -3.78
CA VAL A 155 -8.42 13.12 -3.18
C VAL A 155 -9.35 11.91 -3.14
N ALA A 156 -10.61 12.13 -2.76
CA ALA A 156 -11.62 11.08 -2.80
C ALA A 156 -11.81 10.53 -4.22
N LEU A 157 -11.82 11.42 -5.22
CA LEU A 157 -11.93 11.08 -6.63
C LEU A 157 -10.75 10.23 -7.11
N GLN A 158 -9.52 10.58 -6.71
CA GLN A 158 -8.33 9.78 -7.06
C GLN A 158 -8.39 8.35 -6.52
N VAL A 159 -8.94 8.18 -5.31
CA VAL A 159 -9.09 6.86 -4.68
C VAL A 159 -10.21 6.06 -5.36
N VAL A 160 -11.29 6.71 -5.77
CA VAL A 160 -12.34 6.07 -6.58
C VAL A 160 -11.81 5.65 -7.95
N GLU A 161 -11.04 6.51 -8.63
CA GLU A 161 -10.40 6.21 -9.91
C GLU A 161 -9.43 5.03 -9.81
N PHE A 162 -8.63 4.97 -8.75
CA PHE A 162 -7.77 3.84 -8.48
C PHE A 162 -8.56 2.52 -8.46
N TRP A 163 -9.68 2.48 -7.73
CA TRP A 163 -10.51 1.27 -7.67
C TRP A 163 -11.22 0.98 -8.98
N SER A 164 -11.58 2.00 -9.77
CA SER A 164 -12.07 1.81 -11.14
C SER A 164 -11.02 1.10 -11.99
N THR A 165 -9.75 1.54 -11.97
CA THR A 165 -8.65 0.90 -12.71
C THR A 165 -8.41 -0.53 -12.26
N VAL A 166 -8.42 -0.80 -10.95
CA VAL A 166 -8.31 -2.18 -10.44
C VAL A 166 -9.43 -3.05 -10.99
N CYS A 167 -10.67 -2.56 -10.99
CA CYS A 167 -11.81 -3.33 -11.50
C CYS A 167 -11.73 -3.55 -13.01
N GLU A 168 -11.32 -2.55 -13.79
CA GLU A 168 -11.12 -2.68 -15.24
C GLU A 168 -10.09 -3.76 -15.57
N GLU A 169 -8.95 -3.75 -14.88
CA GLU A 169 -7.90 -4.75 -15.06
C GLU A 169 -8.39 -6.15 -14.67
N GLU A 170 -9.10 -6.28 -13.56
CA GLU A 170 -9.62 -7.58 -13.13
C GLU A 170 -10.72 -8.13 -14.04
N VAL A 171 -11.52 -7.26 -14.67
CA VAL A 171 -12.46 -7.67 -15.73
C VAL A 171 -11.71 -8.17 -16.96
N HIS A 172 -10.65 -7.47 -17.39
CA HIS A 172 -9.85 -7.89 -18.54
C HIS A 172 -9.21 -9.27 -18.29
N LEU A 173 -8.58 -9.46 -17.13
CA LEU A 173 -8.00 -10.75 -16.73
C LEU A 173 -9.05 -11.87 -16.63
N ALA A 174 -10.29 -11.56 -16.25
CA ALA A 174 -11.37 -12.55 -16.22
C ALA A 174 -11.76 -13.00 -17.64
N ILE A 175 -11.82 -12.06 -18.59
CA ILE A 175 -12.09 -12.37 -20.00
C ILE A 175 -10.96 -13.23 -20.58
N GLU A 176 -9.70 -12.84 -20.38
CA GLU A 176 -8.54 -13.62 -20.85
C GLU A 176 -8.54 -15.05 -20.27
N ALA A 177 -8.87 -15.19 -18.98
CA ALA A 177 -8.98 -16.50 -18.34
C ALA A 177 -10.08 -17.36 -18.94
N GLN A 178 -11.23 -16.76 -19.28
CA GLN A 178 -12.32 -17.47 -19.95
C GLN A 178 -11.90 -17.90 -21.36
N GLU A 179 -11.28 -17.02 -22.14
CA GLU A 179 -10.80 -17.34 -23.50
C GLU A 179 -9.77 -18.47 -23.47
N ALA A 180 -8.76 -18.38 -22.59
CA ALA A 180 -7.77 -19.45 -22.41
C ALA A 180 -8.44 -20.79 -22.07
N GLN A 181 -9.45 -20.78 -21.20
CA GLN A 181 -10.21 -21.97 -20.83
C GLN A 181 -10.98 -22.58 -22.01
N GLU A 182 -11.53 -21.76 -22.92
CA GLU A 182 -12.21 -22.24 -24.13
C GLU A 182 -11.25 -22.95 -25.10
N TYR A 183 -10.00 -22.51 -25.17
CA TYR A 183 -8.93 -23.16 -25.96
C TYR A 183 -8.22 -24.31 -25.20
N GLY A 184 -8.56 -24.55 -23.93
CA GLY A 184 -7.93 -25.56 -23.08
C GLY A 184 -6.50 -25.19 -22.65
N GLU A 185 -6.17 -23.90 -22.67
CA GLU A 185 -4.90 -23.33 -22.22
C GLU A 185 -5.03 -22.72 -20.81
N LEU A 186 -3.89 -22.33 -20.25
CA LEU A 186 -3.85 -21.59 -18.98
C LEU A 186 -3.70 -20.10 -19.30
N PRO A 187 -4.35 -19.20 -18.53
CA PRO A 187 -4.13 -17.77 -18.69
C PRO A 187 -2.68 -17.39 -18.44
N GLU A 188 -2.17 -16.43 -19.19
CA GLU A 188 -0.80 -15.91 -19.01
C GLU A 188 -0.64 -15.19 -17.66
N THR A 189 -1.70 -14.50 -17.23
CA THR A 189 -1.75 -13.75 -15.97
C THR A 189 -3.02 -14.08 -15.19
N GLU A 190 -2.88 -14.43 -13.92
CA GLU A 190 -4.02 -14.69 -13.03
C GLU A 190 -4.36 -13.45 -12.20
N SER A 191 -5.64 -13.08 -12.19
CA SER A 191 -6.19 -12.07 -11.29
C SER A 191 -5.96 -12.41 -9.82
N LYS A 192 -5.72 -11.39 -9.00
CA LYS A 192 -5.56 -11.52 -7.54
C LYS A 192 -6.85 -11.24 -6.78
N HIS A 193 -7.91 -10.83 -7.47
CA HIS A 193 -9.24 -10.56 -6.92
C HIS A 193 -9.23 -9.54 -5.77
N PHE A 194 -8.41 -8.50 -5.91
CA PHE A 194 -8.33 -7.37 -5.00
C PHE A 194 -9.70 -6.70 -4.81
N ALA A 195 -10.46 -6.52 -5.90
CA ALA A 195 -11.80 -5.93 -5.84
C ALA A 195 -12.74 -6.74 -4.95
N LYS A 196 -12.67 -8.08 -5.04
CA LYS A 196 -13.47 -9.00 -4.23
C LYS A 196 -13.08 -8.96 -2.74
N ILE A 197 -11.78 -8.84 -2.44
CA ILE A 197 -11.28 -8.74 -1.05
C ILE A 197 -11.74 -7.44 -0.39
N ALA A 198 -11.68 -6.32 -1.11
CA ALA A 198 -12.01 -5.01 -0.57
C ALA A 198 -13.51 -4.66 -0.64
N LEU A 199 -14.32 -5.50 -1.27
CA LEU A 199 -15.74 -5.31 -1.53
C LEU A 199 -16.55 -4.82 -0.31
N PRO A 200 -16.44 -5.41 0.90
CA PRO A 200 -17.23 -4.98 2.06
C PRO A 200 -16.89 -3.56 2.56
N LYS A 201 -15.71 -3.05 2.19
CA LYS A 201 -15.25 -1.70 2.55
C LYS A 201 -15.59 -0.68 1.46
N ILE A 202 -15.50 -1.07 0.18
CA ILE A 202 -15.69 -0.16 -0.96
C ILE A 202 -17.16 0.14 -1.18
N VAL A 203 -18.02 -0.89 -1.22
CA VAL A 203 -19.43 -0.72 -1.61
C VAL A 203 -20.17 0.29 -0.71
N PRO A 204 -20.07 0.22 0.63
CA PRO A 204 -20.72 1.22 1.48
C PRO A 204 -20.24 2.65 1.19
N MET A 205 -18.97 2.81 0.81
CA MET A 205 -18.37 4.12 0.56
C MET A 205 -18.81 4.68 -0.79
N LEU A 206 -18.85 3.86 -1.84
CA LEU A 206 -19.39 4.27 -3.14
C LEU A 206 -20.87 4.67 -3.04
N LEU A 207 -21.67 3.93 -2.27
CA LEU A 207 -23.08 4.28 -2.02
C LEU A 207 -23.23 5.60 -1.28
N LEU A 208 -22.33 5.91 -0.33
CA LEU A 208 -22.31 7.22 0.33
C LEU A 208 -21.96 8.35 -0.63
N LEU A 209 -20.96 8.14 -1.51
CA LEU A 209 -20.53 9.14 -2.49
C LEU A 209 -21.58 9.39 -3.57
N LEU A 210 -22.36 8.37 -3.95
CA LEU A 210 -23.50 8.48 -4.86
C LEU A 210 -24.63 9.41 -4.37
N MET A 211 -24.68 9.71 -3.07
CA MET A 211 -25.63 10.67 -2.51
C MET A 211 -25.19 12.13 -2.67
N LYS A 212 -23.96 12.39 -3.11
CA LYS A 212 -23.43 13.75 -3.35
C LYS A 212 -23.80 14.25 -4.76
N GLN A 213 -25.07 14.16 -5.10
CA GLN A 213 -25.57 14.58 -6.42
C GLN A 213 -25.68 16.10 -6.47
N GLU A 214 -25.26 16.67 -7.60
CA GLU A 214 -25.40 18.10 -7.89
C GLU A 214 -26.40 18.28 -9.04
N GLU A 215 -27.45 19.09 -8.84
CA GLU A 215 -28.54 19.25 -9.81
C GLU A 215 -28.12 19.89 -11.14
N LEU A 216 -26.97 20.57 -11.18
CA LEU A 216 -26.46 21.33 -12.34
C LEU A 216 -25.01 20.97 -12.68
N ALA A 217 -24.59 19.74 -12.38
CA ALA A 217 -23.24 19.30 -12.72
C ALA A 217 -23.15 18.89 -14.20
N ASP A 218 -22.55 19.77 -15.01
CA ASP A 218 -22.08 19.44 -16.37
C ASP A 218 -20.64 18.88 -16.37
N GLU A 219 -19.94 18.94 -15.23
CA GLU A 219 -18.54 18.49 -15.07
C GLU A 219 -18.44 17.18 -14.28
N TRP A 220 -17.39 16.39 -14.57
CA TRP A 220 -17.10 15.12 -13.90
C TRP A 220 -16.87 15.33 -12.40
N ASN A 221 -17.70 14.69 -11.58
CA ASN A 221 -17.67 14.83 -10.12
C ASN A 221 -17.63 13.48 -9.39
N ILE A 222 -17.53 13.55 -8.06
CA ILE A 222 -17.37 12.38 -7.21
C ILE A 222 -18.55 11.40 -7.28
N SER A 223 -19.77 11.90 -7.47
CA SER A 223 -20.97 11.06 -7.60
C SER A 223 -20.95 10.29 -8.92
N MET A 224 -20.54 10.93 -10.02
CA MET A 224 -20.38 10.27 -11.32
C MET A 224 -19.28 9.21 -11.26
N ALA A 225 -18.13 9.56 -10.68
CA ALA A 225 -17.02 8.64 -10.48
C ALA A 225 -17.42 7.41 -9.64
N ALA A 226 -18.17 7.62 -8.56
CA ALA A 226 -18.66 6.53 -7.72
C ALA A 226 -19.62 5.59 -8.47
N GLY A 227 -20.49 6.12 -9.33
CA GLY A 227 -21.40 5.31 -10.16
C GLY A 227 -20.66 4.47 -11.19
N THR A 228 -19.67 5.04 -11.86
CA THR A 228 -18.82 4.30 -12.80
C THR A 228 -18.01 3.23 -12.07
N CYS A 229 -17.38 3.58 -10.95
CA CYS A 229 -16.63 2.63 -10.12
C CYS A 229 -17.51 1.48 -9.64
N LEU A 230 -18.74 1.75 -9.18
CA LEU A 230 -19.67 0.71 -8.75
C LEU A 230 -20.07 -0.24 -9.90
N SER A 231 -20.21 0.29 -11.11
CA SER A 231 -20.53 -0.50 -12.31
C SER A 231 -19.36 -1.41 -12.70
N LEU A 232 -18.13 -0.89 -12.67
CA LEU A 232 -16.91 -1.66 -12.91
C LEU A 232 -16.70 -2.73 -11.84
N LEU A 233 -16.96 -2.37 -10.58
CA LEU A 233 -16.88 -3.28 -9.44
C LEU A 233 -17.85 -4.46 -9.59
N ALA A 234 -19.09 -4.19 -10.04
CA ALA A 234 -20.05 -5.24 -10.35
C ALA A 234 -19.57 -6.17 -11.49
N GLY A 235 -18.89 -5.62 -12.51
CA GLY A 235 -18.26 -6.42 -13.55
C GLY A 235 -17.11 -7.29 -13.04
N ALA A 236 -16.27 -6.77 -12.15
CA ALA A 236 -15.09 -7.46 -11.64
C ALA A 236 -15.42 -8.58 -10.63
N VAL A 237 -16.50 -8.44 -9.86
CA VAL A 237 -16.82 -9.35 -8.74
C VAL A 237 -18.13 -10.12 -8.91
N GLU A 238 -18.91 -9.80 -9.95
CA GLU A 238 -20.18 -10.45 -10.31
C GLU A 238 -21.12 -10.60 -9.11
N ASP A 239 -21.65 -11.81 -8.87
CA ASP A 239 -22.61 -12.13 -7.82
C ASP A 239 -22.13 -11.76 -6.41
N ALA A 240 -20.82 -11.64 -6.19
CA ALA A 240 -20.29 -11.30 -4.87
C ALA A 240 -20.78 -9.94 -4.37
N ILE A 241 -21.10 -8.99 -5.27
CA ILE A 241 -21.58 -7.66 -4.89
C ILE A 241 -23.01 -7.68 -4.32
N VAL A 242 -23.82 -8.68 -4.69
CA VAL A 242 -25.21 -8.84 -4.24
C VAL A 242 -25.30 -9.42 -2.83
N GLN A 243 -24.23 -10.06 -2.35
CA GLN A 243 -24.20 -10.75 -1.06
C GLN A 243 -23.89 -9.83 0.13
N LEU A 244 -23.73 -8.52 -0.10
CA LEU A 244 -23.39 -7.51 0.91
C LEU A 244 -24.59 -6.91 1.63
#